data_AF-A0AAN6P5P9-F1
#
_entry.id   AF-A0AAN6P5P9-F1
#
_cell.length_a   1.000
_cell.length_b   1.000
_cell.length_c   1.000
_cell.angle_alpha   90.00
_cell.angle_beta   90.00
_cell.angle_gamma   90.00
#
_symmetry.space_group_name_H-M   'P 1'
#
loop_
_entity.id
_entity.type
_entity.pdbx_description
1 polymer ?
#
loop_
_entity_poly.entity_id
_entity_poly.type
_entity_poly.pdbx_seq_one_letter_code
_entity_poly.pdbx_strand_id
1 'polypeptide(L)'
;MRNGLLSYAFATAVALLLPSGATAARPCGGSSGGEFQYRLGDVRYDGPDPSKNNDLATIAASLQSSSQTPLYECVGQWPEVWTGWYEGGSNLVWGDCIFTGAGTGQDETVSFAVDWENKTMYLAHTFACSDQQGSQGLATGSIKLDVNCTTADDSSYCVPKTTSSGTRPNLNIATKLVPVPANTTSTCAAASKQYQSWKVEQWQRRFKMEPGASPTNPKLSADTGPSFTLTSTANGNTFSCLPSEGHEGIFVGSCKASDASTTTADFVFDSHLNMLKISEHWKCDDSPTLDIAGVGYMQAACERVFNSDEFTCTSGAVWVGTGVV
;
A
#
# COMPACT_ATOMS: atom_id res chain seq x y z
N MET A 1 41.83 55.33 27.55
CA MET A 1 40.59 55.06 28.34
C MET A 1 39.52 54.66 27.32
N ARG A 2 39.23 53.36 27.18
CA ARG A 2 38.22 52.56 27.90
C ARG A 2 36.77 52.81 27.38
N ASN A 3 36.21 51.73 26.83
CA ASN A 3 34.79 51.37 26.70
C ASN A 3 33.92 52.20 25.73
N GLY A 4 33.08 51.65 24.85
CA GLY A 4 32.50 50.31 24.73
C GLY A 4 30.98 50.40 24.60
N LEU A 5 30.38 49.47 23.83
CA LEU A 5 28.96 49.14 23.65
C LEU A 5 28.21 49.88 22.53
N LEU A 6 28.02 49.24 21.36
CA LEU A 6 27.04 48.19 21.02
C LEU A 6 25.70 48.78 20.56
N SER A 7 25.46 48.77 19.25
CA SER A 7 24.12 48.83 18.67
C SER A 7 23.93 47.65 17.74
N TYR A 8 22.79 47.01 17.95
CA TYR A 8 22.43 45.64 17.61
C TYR A 8 22.30 45.41 16.10
N ALA A 9 23.06 44.44 15.58
CA ALA A 9 22.66 43.72 14.39
C ALA A 9 21.57 42.72 14.80
N PHE A 10 20.33 42.97 14.38
CA PHE A 10 19.27 41.97 14.40
C PHE A 10 19.62 40.90 13.36
N ALA A 11 20.39 39.90 13.77
CA ALA A 11 20.40 38.61 13.09
C ALA A 11 19.10 37.91 13.47
N THR A 12 18.10 37.99 12.60
CA THR A 12 16.97 37.06 12.61
C THR A 12 17.55 35.67 12.33
N ALA A 13 17.87 34.95 13.39
CA ALA A 13 18.05 33.51 13.34
C ALA A 13 16.70 32.92 12.91
N VAL A 14 16.57 32.66 11.61
CA VAL A 14 15.62 31.67 11.12
C VAL A 14 16.12 30.36 11.69
N ALA A 15 15.63 30.02 12.87
CA ALA A 15 15.65 28.65 13.35
C ALA A 15 14.91 27.84 12.29
N LEU A 16 15.69 27.16 11.43
CA LEU A 16 15.22 26.04 10.66
C LEU A 16 14.49 25.14 11.65
N LEU A 17 13.16 25.15 11.57
CA LEU A 17 12.30 24.10 12.08
C LEU A 17 12.65 22.85 11.26
N LEU A 18 13.78 22.23 11.60
CA LEU A 18 14.07 20.86 11.23
C LEU A 18 12.91 20.03 11.82
N PRO A 19 12.18 19.25 11.02
CA PRO A 19 11.20 18.33 11.56
C PRO A 19 11.91 17.45 12.58
N SER A 20 11.46 17.54 13.82
CA SER A 20 11.98 16.79 14.95
C SER A 20 11.83 15.30 14.68
N GLY A 21 12.95 14.66 14.36
CA GLY A 21 13.27 13.29 14.72
C GLY A 21 12.36 12.19 14.19
N ALA A 22 12.47 11.87 12.89
CA ALA A 22 12.43 10.45 12.53
C ALA A 22 13.73 9.85 13.08
N THR A 23 13.65 9.21 14.25
CA THR A 23 14.73 8.30 14.66
C THR A 23 14.74 7.21 13.61
N ALA A 24 15.86 7.10 12.89
CA ALA A 24 15.95 6.12 11.83
C ALA A 24 15.71 4.72 12.41
N ALA A 25 14.81 3.97 11.79
CA ALA A 25 14.03 2.94 12.46
C ALA A 25 14.79 1.63 12.61
N ARG A 26 15.48 1.19 11.55
CA ARG A 26 16.20 -0.10 11.51
C ARG A 26 17.38 -0.04 10.50
N PRO A 27 18.44 -0.84 10.67
CA PRO A 27 19.54 -0.88 9.71
C PRO A 27 19.09 -1.56 8.40
N CYS A 28 19.54 -1.01 7.28
CA CYS A 28 19.31 -1.54 5.94
C CYS A 28 20.52 -2.33 5.39
N GLY A 29 21.70 -2.12 5.95
CA GLY A 29 22.94 -2.84 5.64
C GLY A 29 23.29 -3.91 6.67
N GLY A 30 23.82 -5.05 6.18
CA GLY A 30 24.33 -6.14 7.02
C GLY A 30 24.31 -7.49 6.29
N SER A 31 25.29 -8.35 6.56
CA SER A 31 25.43 -9.69 5.94
C SER A 31 24.36 -10.70 6.37
N SER A 32 23.57 -10.37 7.39
CA SER A 32 22.32 -11.04 7.75
C SER A 32 21.18 -10.06 7.45
N GLY A 33 20.63 -10.10 6.22
CA GLY A 33 19.49 -9.25 5.84
C GLY A 33 18.44 -9.27 6.95
N GLY A 34 18.16 -8.10 7.52
CA GLY A 34 17.36 -7.97 8.75
C GLY A 34 16.07 -8.77 8.64
N GLU A 35 15.87 -9.71 9.55
CA GLU A 35 14.60 -10.42 9.70
C GLU A 35 13.75 -9.64 10.71
N PHE A 36 12.56 -9.24 10.29
CA PHE A 36 11.61 -8.54 11.15
C PHE A 36 10.35 -9.38 11.32
N GLN A 37 9.87 -9.49 12.55
CA GLN A 37 8.72 -10.34 12.87
C GLN A 37 7.54 -9.50 13.35
N TYR A 38 6.37 -9.80 12.78
CA TYR A 38 5.09 -9.35 13.33
C TYR A 38 4.31 -10.56 13.77
N ARG A 39 3.78 -10.48 15.00
CA ARG A 39 2.80 -11.44 15.47
C ARG A 39 1.43 -11.05 14.91
N LEU A 40 0.76 -12.02 14.29
CA LEU A 40 -0.63 -11.91 13.87
C LEU A 40 -1.53 -12.20 15.08
N GLY A 41 -2.32 -11.20 15.46
CA GLY A 41 -3.31 -11.31 16.54
C GLY A 41 -4.62 -11.89 16.03
N ASP A 42 -5.63 -11.03 15.89
CA ASP A 42 -6.89 -11.39 15.27
C ASP A 42 -6.73 -11.44 13.75
N VAL A 43 -6.99 -12.60 13.15
CA VAL A 43 -7.14 -12.77 11.71
C VAL A 43 -8.53 -13.31 11.45
N ARG A 44 -9.26 -12.64 10.58
CA ARG A 44 -10.60 -13.02 10.17
C ARG A 44 -10.74 -12.75 8.68
N TYR A 45 -11.29 -13.72 7.99
CA TYR A 45 -11.75 -13.57 6.63
C TYR A 45 -13.25 -13.79 6.62
N ASP A 46 -14.00 -12.81 6.16
CA ASP A 46 -15.45 -12.87 5.98
C ASP A 46 -15.74 -12.90 4.48
N GLY A 47 -16.24 -14.03 4.00
CA GLY A 47 -16.85 -14.13 2.68
C GLY A 47 -18.37 -13.89 2.79
N PRO A 48 -19.01 -13.26 1.81
CA PRO A 48 -20.45 -13.22 1.77
C PRO A 48 -21.01 -14.63 1.52
N ASP A 49 -22.26 -14.84 1.88
CA ASP A 49 -22.96 -16.07 1.52
C ASP A 49 -23.21 -16.05 0.00
N PRO A 50 -22.71 -17.03 -0.79
CA PRO A 50 -22.89 -17.05 -2.25
C PRO A 50 -24.36 -17.03 -2.70
N SER A 51 -25.31 -17.29 -1.79
CA SER A 51 -26.75 -17.25 -2.05
C SER A 51 -27.39 -15.88 -1.85
N LYS A 52 -26.65 -14.89 -1.32
CA LYS A 52 -27.11 -13.52 -1.13
C LYS A 52 -26.08 -12.59 -1.79
N ASN A 53 -26.51 -11.81 -2.78
CA ASN A 53 -25.68 -10.84 -3.53
C ASN A 53 -25.21 -9.67 -2.63
N ASN A 54 -24.45 -9.97 -1.57
CA ASN A 54 -23.82 -9.00 -0.68
C ASN A 54 -22.46 -8.56 -1.26
N ASP A 55 -22.00 -9.28 -2.29
CA ASP A 55 -20.90 -9.05 -3.23
C ASP A 55 -19.51 -8.75 -2.67
N LEU A 56 -19.29 -8.57 -1.36
CA LEU A 56 -18.00 -8.16 -0.79
C LEU A 56 -17.41 -9.20 0.17
N ALA A 57 -16.16 -9.56 -0.04
CA ALA A 57 -15.31 -10.25 0.93
C ALA A 57 -14.45 -9.25 1.72
N THR A 58 -14.16 -9.60 2.97
CA THR A 58 -13.40 -8.77 3.89
C THR A 58 -12.34 -9.60 4.58
N ILE A 59 -11.15 -9.05 4.72
CA ILE A 59 -10.10 -9.58 5.59
C ILE A 59 -9.75 -8.52 6.62
N ALA A 60 -9.59 -8.96 7.86
CA ALA A 60 -9.05 -8.17 8.94
C ALA A 60 -7.91 -8.96 9.59
N ALA A 61 -6.75 -8.33 9.74
CA ALA A 61 -5.60 -8.89 10.41
C ALA A 61 -4.91 -7.82 11.28
N SER A 62 -4.74 -8.10 12.57
CA SER A 62 -3.98 -7.22 13.47
C SER A 62 -2.51 -7.65 13.52
N LEU A 63 -1.58 -6.73 13.34
CA LEU A 63 -0.14 -6.96 13.50
C LEU A 63 0.36 -6.41 14.84
N GLN A 64 1.16 -7.19 15.55
CA GLN A 64 1.67 -6.89 16.88
C GLN A 64 3.21 -7.02 16.89
N SER A 65 3.91 -6.16 17.63
CA SER A 65 5.38 -6.23 17.73
C SER A 65 5.90 -7.16 18.83
N SER A 66 5.16 -7.32 19.94
CA SER A 66 5.52 -8.19 21.08
C SER A 66 4.47 -8.15 22.20
N SER A 67 3.79 -7.01 22.37
CA SER A 67 2.63 -6.85 23.27
C SER A 67 1.35 -7.38 22.63
N GLN A 68 0.32 -7.70 23.43
CA GLN A 68 -1.02 -8.04 22.89
C GLN A 68 -1.73 -6.84 22.23
N THR A 69 -1.17 -5.63 22.31
CA THR A 69 -1.75 -4.45 21.68
C THR A 69 -1.43 -4.42 20.19
N PRO A 70 -2.45 -4.32 19.30
CA PRO A 70 -2.24 -4.15 17.87
C PRO A 70 -1.44 -2.88 17.55
N LEU A 71 -0.38 -3.05 16.77
CA LEU A 71 0.45 -1.97 16.23
C LEU A 71 -0.11 -1.45 14.91
N TYR A 72 -0.57 -2.37 14.06
CA TYR A 72 -1.21 -2.07 12.78
C TYR A 72 -2.47 -2.90 12.61
N GLU A 73 -3.49 -2.33 11.98
CA GLU A 73 -4.70 -3.03 11.57
C GLU A 73 -4.75 -3.08 10.04
N CYS A 74 -4.65 -4.29 9.50
CA CYS A 74 -4.71 -4.58 8.07
C CYS A 74 -6.15 -4.98 7.73
N VAL A 75 -6.94 -4.05 7.21
CA VAL A 75 -8.33 -4.31 6.83
C VAL A 75 -8.50 -4.03 5.35
N GLY A 76 -8.99 -5.04 4.62
CA GLY A 76 -9.25 -4.94 3.20
C GLY A 76 -10.63 -5.49 2.90
N GLN A 77 -11.37 -4.79 2.04
CA GLN A 77 -12.66 -5.24 1.55
C GLN A 77 -12.66 -5.14 0.03
N TRP A 78 -13.12 -6.18 -0.65
CA TRP A 78 -13.17 -6.25 -2.10
C TRP A 78 -14.29 -7.18 -2.55
N PRO A 79 -14.78 -7.07 -3.80
CA PRO A 79 -15.77 -7.99 -4.33
C PRO A 79 -15.44 -9.48 -4.16
N GLU A 80 -16.40 -10.31 -3.73
CA GLU A 80 -16.18 -11.75 -3.49
C GLU A 80 -15.66 -12.48 -4.73
N VAL A 81 -16.14 -12.08 -5.91
CA VAL A 81 -15.64 -12.57 -7.21
C VAL A 81 -14.13 -12.39 -7.40
N TRP A 82 -13.45 -11.65 -6.51
CA TRP A 82 -12.01 -11.43 -6.54
C TRP A 82 -11.27 -12.11 -5.38
N THR A 83 -11.95 -12.98 -4.64
CA THR A 83 -11.36 -13.71 -3.52
C THR A 83 -10.43 -14.80 -4.04
N GLY A 84 -9.16 -14.41 -4.17
CA GLY A 84 -8.13 -15.22 -4.78
C GLY A 84 -7.88 -14.87 -6.24
N TRP A 85 -8.89 -14.57 -7.06
CA TRP A 85 -8.71 -14.38 -8.49
C TRP A 85 -9.87 -13.55 -9.05
N TYR A 86 -9.59 -12.47 -9.79
CA TYR A 86 -10.58 -11.93 -10.74
C TYR A 86 -10.93 -13.05 -11.72
N GLU A 87 -12.16 -13.11 -12.23
CA GLU A 87 -12.52 -13.91 -13.41
C GLU A 87 -11.65 -13.46 -14.62
N GLY A 88 -10.38 -13.89 -14.66
CA GLY A 88 -9.37 -13.53 -15.66
C GLY A 88 -8.01 -12.98 -15.17
N GLY A 89 -7.61 -13.05 -13.89
CA GLY A 89 -6.32 -12.45 -13.47
C GLY A 89 -5.56 -13.17 -12.34
N SER A 90 -4.21 -13.24 -12.49
CA SER A 90 -3.24 -13.91 -11.60
C SER A 90 -2.57 -12.99 -10.55
N ASN A 91 -3.16 -11.83 -10.25
CA ASN A 91 -2.50 -10.78 -9.45
C ASN A 91 -3.07 -10.72 -8.03
N LEU A 92 -2.19 -10.57 -7.03
CA LEU A 92 -2.60 -10.30 -5.65
C LEU A 92 -3.19 -8.90 -5.50
N VAL A 93 -4.24 -8.77 -4.70
CA VAL A 93 -4.78 -7.49 -4.26
C VAL A 93 -4.09 -7.05 -2.98
N TRP A 94 -3.36 -5.94 -3.05
CA TRP A 94 -2.70 -5.31 -1.91
C TRP A 94 -3.62 -4.30 -1.22
N GLY A 95 -3.54 -4.20 0.10
CA GLY A 95 -4.19 -3.15 0.89
C GLY A 95 -3.24 -2.64 1.96
N ASP A 96 -3.54 -1.47 2.53
CA ASP A 96 -2.72 -0.90 3.60
C ASP A 96 -3.12 -1.39 4.99
N CYS A 97 -2.14 -1.36 5.88
CA CYS A 97 -2.34 -1.54 7.30
C CYS A 97 -2.21 -0.20 8.02
N ILE A 98 -3.24 0.18 8.76
CA ILE A 98 -3.33 1.46 9.45
C ILE A 98 -2.61 1.36 10.79
N PHE A 99 -1.69 2.30 11.06
CA PHE A 99 -1.04 2.42 12.36
C PHE A 99 -2.08 2.81 13.44
N THR A 100 -2.14 2.04 14.53
CA THR A 100 -3.15 2.23 15.57
C THR A 100 -2.83 3.35 16.56
N GLY A 101 -1.61 3.90 16.49
CA GLY A 101 -1.09 4.81 17.52
C GLY A 101 -0.44 4.10 18.71
N ALA A 102 -0.43 2.76 18.74
CA ALA A 102 0.22 2.01 19.81
C ALA A 102 1.75 1.97 19.62
N GLY A 103 2.52 2.12 20.70
CA GLY A 103 3.98 2.03 20.64
C GLY A 103 4.64 3.14 19.80
N THR A 104 5.90 2.92 19.42
CA THR A 104 6.62 3.80 18.47
C THR A 104 6.47 3.19 17.08
N GLY A 105 5.70 3.80 16.19
CA GLY A 105 5.64 3.38 14.79
C GLY A 105 7.04 3.42 14.18
N GLN A 106 7.57 2.25 13.81
CA GLN A 106 8.92 2.13 13.23
C GLN A 106 8.88 2.05 11.71
N ASP A 107 7.73 1.65 11.16
CA ASP A 107 7.54 1.51 9.72
C ASP A 107 6.78 2.74 9.21
N GLU A 108 7.26 3.29 8.10
CA GLU A 108 6.64 4.39 7.39
C GLU A 108 5.34 3.94 6.72
N THR A 109 5.33 2.71 6.21
CA THR A 109 4.18 2.10 5.56
C THR A 109 4.19 0.60 5.83
N VAL A 110 2.99 0.02 5.91
CA VAL A 110 2.79 -1.42 6.02
C VAL A 110 1.61 -1.76 5.13
N SER A 111 1.78 -2.74 4.25
CA SER A 111 0.76 -3.19 3.31
C SER A 111 0.74 -4.71 3.27
N PHE A 112 -0.41 -5.27 2.95
CA PHE A 112 -0.65 -6.70 2.99
C PHE A 112 -1.42 -7.16 1.75
N ALA A 113 -1.32 -8.44 1.42
CA ALA A 113 -2.15 -9.06 0.42
C ALA A 113 -2.51 -10.49 0.86
N VAL A 114 -3.59 -11.04 0.32
CA VAL A 114 -4.05 -12.39 0.68
C VAL A 114 -4.33 -13.18 -0.59
N ASP A 115 -3.57 -14.25 -0.77
CA ASP A 115 -3.89 -15.32 -1.69
C ASP A 115 -4.82 -16.30 -0.98
N TRP A 116 -6.11 -16.18 -1.28
CA TRP A 116 -7.11 -17.02 -0.64
C TRP A 116 -7.13 -18.45 -1.16
N GLU A 117 -6.66 -18.71 -2.39
CA GLU A 117 -6.58 -20.06 -2.94
C GLU A 117 -5.49 -20.85 -2.20
N ASN A 118 -4.29 -20.27 -2.07
CA ASN A 118 -3.17 -20.88 -1.37
C ASN A 118 -3.17 -20.63 0.14
N LYS A 119 -4.19 -19.94 0.66
CA LYS A 119 -4.31 -19.52 2.07
C LYS A 119 -3.04 -18.85 2.57
N THR A 120 -2.48 -17.93 1.80
CA THR A 120 -1.21 -17.27 2.11
C THR A 120 -1.44 -15.77 2.27
N MET A 121 -0.99 -15.21 3.40
CA MET A 121 -0.93 -13.77 3.59
C MET A 121 0.48 -13.29 3.30
N TYR A 122 0.59 -12.19 2.57
CA TYR A 122 1.83 -11.49 2.26
C TYR A 122 1.85 -10.18 3.04
N LEU A 123 3.06 -9.76 3.42
CA LEU A 123 3.29 -8.49 4.10
C LEU A 123 4.48 -7.79 3.45
N ALA A 124 4.33 -6.49 3.25
CA ALA A 124 5.40 -5.59 2.84
C ALA A 124 5.39 -4.39 3.78
N HIS A 125 6.56 -3.90 4.15
CA HIS A 125 6.68 -2.66 4.91
C HIS A 125 7.95 -1.92 4.56
N THR A 126 7.91 -0.60 4.71
CA THR A 126 9.08 0.26 4.56
C THR A 126 9.40 1.04 5.81
N PHE A 127 10.67 1.37 5.97
CA PHE A 127 11.17 2.07 7.13
C PHE A 127 12.42 2.88 6.77
N ALA A 128 12.64 3.98 7.48
CA ALA A 128 13.85 4.78 7.32
C ALA A 128 15.09 4.01 7.82
N CYS A 129 16.16 3.99 7.03
CA CYS A 129 17.39 3.26 7.36
C CYS A 129 18.23 3.97 8.43
N SER A 130 18.60 3.27 9.50
CA SER A 130 19.42 3.82 10.61
C SER A 130 20.90 3.99 10.30
N ASP A 131 21.39 3.27 9.32
CA ASP A 131 22.79 3.22 8.89
C ASP A 131 23.05 3.95 7.57
N GLN A 132 22.00 4.43 6.91
CA GLN A 132 22.07 5.10 5.62
C GLN A 132 21.09 6.28 5.59
N GLN A 133 21.59 7.46 5.97
CA GLN A 133 20.76 8.67 6.08
C GLN A 133 20.03 8.99 4.77
N GLY A 134 18.71 9.22 4.86
CA GLY A 134 17.87 9.59 3.71
C GLY A 134 17.48 8.42 2.81
N SER A 135 17.78 7.18 3.19
CA SER A 135 17.34 5.98 2.46
C SER A 135 16.22 5.23 3.20
N GLN A 136 15.50 4.40 2.44
CA GLN A 136 14.40 3.57 2.92
C GLN A 136 14.71 2.10 2.66
N GLY A 137 14.43 1.25 3.65
CA GLY A 137 14.44 -0.20 3.51
C GLY A 137 13.05 -0.69 3.13
N LEU A 138 12.99 -1.70 2.27
CA LEU A 138 11.79 -2.48 1.99
C LEU A 138 11.99 -3.88 2.53
N ALA A 139 11.05 -4.40 3.30
CA ALA A 139 11.06 -5.78 3.73
C ALA A 139 9.73 -6.47 3.41
N THR A 140 9.82 -7.71 2.94
CA THR A 140 8.66 -8.52 2.55
C THR A 140 8.70 -9.89 3.20
N GLY A 141 7.52 -10.49 3.36
CA GLY A 141 7.38 -11.82 3.92
C GLY A 141 6.02 -12.41 3.62
N SER A 142 5.86 -13.69 3.95
CA SER A 142 4.60 -14.39 3.80
C SER A 142 4.39 -15.42 4.90
N ILE A 143 3.12 -15.79 5.11
CA ILE A 143 2.72 -16.83 6.04
C ILE A 143 1.53 -17.61 5.47
N LYS A 144 1.58 -18.94 5.61
CA LYS A 144 0.41 -19.78 5.38
C LYS A 144 -0.56 -19.69 6.55
N LEU A 145 -1.81 -19.38 6.25
CA LEU A 145 -2.91 -19.31 7.18
C LEU A 145 -3.59 -20.68 7.27
N ASP A 146 -3.37 -21.40 8.37
CA ASP A 146 -4.18 -22.57 8.71
C ASP A 146 -5.50 -22.06 9.31
N VAL A 147 -6.57 -22.05 8.51
CA VAL A 147 -7.87 -21.48 8.87
C VAL A 147 -8.95 -22.56 8.99
N ASN A 148 -9.87 -22.37 9.92
CA ASN A 148 -11.11 -23.11 10.01
C ASN A 148 -12.26 -22.21 9.55
N CYS A 149 -13.02 -22.67 8.56
CA CYS A 149 -14.12 -21.93 7.97
C CYS A 149 -15.45 -22.46 8.49
N THR A 150 -16.31 -21.56 8.94
CA THR A 150 -17.67 -21.85 9.42
C THR A 150 -18.66 -21.04 8.63
N THR A 151 -19.78 -21.66 8.27
CA THR A 151 -20.95 -20.98 7.69
C THR A 151 -22.03 -20.93 8.75
N ALA A 152 -22.46 -19.73 9.13
CA ALA A 152 -23.50 -19.51 10.12
C ALA A 152 -24.35 -18.30 9.73
N ASP A 153 -25.68 -18.43 9.88
CA ASP A 153 -26.66 -17.34 9.77
C ASP A 153 -26.36 -16.34 8.63
N ASP A 154 -26.31 -16.84 7.39
CA ASP A 154 -26.11 -16.03 6.18
C ASP A 154 -24.72 -15.39 6.00
N SER A 155 -23.70 -15.90 6.70
CA SER A 155 -22.30 -15.47 6.55
C SER A 155 -21.34 -16.65 6.58
N SER A 156 -20.28 -16.60 5.76
CA SER A 156 -19.18 -17.55 5.82
C SER A 156 -17.95 -16.83 6.35
N TYR A 157 -17.39 -17.30 7.46
CA TYR A 157 -16.18 -16.70 8.01
C TYR A 157 -15.13 -17.76 8.30
N CYS A 158 -13.88 -17.36 8.17
CA CYS A 158 -12.72 -18.19 8.42
C CYS A 158 -11.81 -17.50 9.42
N VAL A 159 -11.37 -18.25 10.41
CA VAL A 159 -10.45 -17.80 11.46
C VAL A 159 -9.31 -18.80 11.60
N PRO A 160 -8.12 -18.41 12.08
CA PRO A 160 -7.04 -19.34 12.37
C PRO A 160 -7.49 -20.52 13.21
N LYS A 161 -7.10 -21.72 12.79
CA LYS A 161 -7.43 -22.97 13.46
C LYS A 161 -6.84 -23.00 14.86
N THR A 162 -7.67 -23.26 15.86
CA THR A 162 -7.20 -23.42 17.24
C THR A 162 -6.36 -24.69 17.39
N THR A 163 -5.46 -24.68 18.36
CA THR A 163 -4.67 -25.85 18.75
C THR A 163 -5.56 -26.93 19.36
N SER A 164 -5.01 -28.13 19.59
CA SER A 164 -5.75 -29.24 20.23
C SER A 164 -6.27 -28.92 21.64
N SER A 165 -5.73 -27.90 22.31
CA SER A 165 -6.23 -27.40 23.60
C SER A 165 -7.28 -26.28 23.48
N GLY A 166 -7.69 -25.92 22.26
CA GLY A 166 -8.66 -24.86 21.98
C GLY A 166 -8.08 -23.44 21.99
N THR A 167 -6.77 -23.27 22.16
CA THR A 167 -6.14 -21.95 22.14
C THR A 167 -5.87 -21.46 20.71
N ARG A 168 -5.88 -20.14 20.51
CA ARG A 168 -5.49 -19.56 19.21
C ARG A 168 -3.98 -19.76 18.96
N PRO A 169 -3.58 -20.09 17.72
CA PRO A 169 -2.18 -20.29 17.39
C PRO A 169 -1.42 -18.95 17.44
N ASN A 170 -0.16 -18.99 17.88
CA ASN A 170 0.74 -17.85 17.73
C ASN A 170 1.27 -17.84 16.29
N LEU A 171 0.63 -17.04 15.44
CA LEU A 171 1.07 -16.83 14.07
C LEU A 171 2.07 -15.68 14.02
N ASN A 172 3.22 -15.89 13.37
CA ASN A 172 4.24 -14.86 13.17
C ASN A 172 4.63 -14.80 11.70
N ILE A 173 4.50 -13.63 11.09
CA ILE A 173 5.03 -13.38 9.76
C ILE A 173 6.45 -12.80 9.89
N ALA A 174 7.42 -13.54 9.35
CA ALA A 174 8.79 -13.09 9.23
C ALA A 174 8.98 -12.42 7.87
N THR A 175 9.53 -11.21 7.90
CA THR A 175 9.85 -10.41 6.72
C THR A 175 11.35 -10.25 6.63
N LYS A 176 11.86 -10.15 5.40
CA LYS A 176 13.28 -9.97 5.11
C LYS A 176 13.46 -8.76 4.23
N LEU A 177 14.56 -8.03 4.46
CA LEU A 177 14.98 -6.96 3.55
C LEU A 177 15.04 -7.46 2.11
N VAL A 178 14.31 -6.77 1.24
CA VAL A 178 14.47 -6.89 -0.20
C VAL A 178 15.80 -6.23 -0.56
N PRO A 179 16.67 -6.88 -1.35
CA PRO A 179 17.90 -6.26 -1.79
C PRO A 179 17.59 -4.93 -2.49
N VAL A 180 18.23 -3.85 -2.04
CA VAL A 180 18.21 -2.58 -2.77
C VAL A 180 18.77 -2.87 -4.17
N PRO A 181 18.09 -2.50 -5.26
CA PRO A 181 18.64 -2.71 -6.59
C PRO A 181 20.00 -2.02 -6.66
N ALA A 182 21.05 -2.82 -6.90
CA ALA A 182 22.42 -2.36 -6.77
C ALA A 182 22.79 -1.26 -7.77
N ASN A 183 21.96 -1.00 -8.79
CA ASN A 183 22.07 0.10 -9.74
C ASN A 183 20.71 0.37 -10.40
N THR A 184 20.48 1.63 -10.80
CA THR A 184 19.38 2.08 -11.68
C THR A 184 19.42 1.47 -13.10
N THR A 185 20.34 0.54 -13.36
CA THR A 185 20.51 -0.20 -14.61
C THR A 185 19.90 -1.60 -14.53
N SER A 186 18.73 -1.74 -13.91
CA SER A 186 17.97 -2.98 -13.93
C SER A 186 17.73 -3.40 -15.39
N THR A 187 18.15 -4.62 -15.75
CA THR A 187 17.85 -5.20 -17.07
C THR A 187 16.52 -5.94 -17.00
N CYS A 188 15.80 -6.07 -18.13
CA CYS A 188 14.55 -6.85 -18.18
C CYS A 188 14.72 -8.30 -17.66
N ALA A 189 15.88 -8.91 -17.92
CA ALA A 189 16.17 -10.26 -17.45
C ALA A 189 16.32 -10.35 -15.91
N ALA A 190 16.76 -9.27 -15.26
CA ALA A 190 16.80 -9.17 -13.81
C ALA A 190 15.42 -8.82 -13.23
N ALA A 191 14.72 -7.85 -13.84
CA ALA A 191 13.40 -7.39 -13.40
C ALA A 191 12.36 -8.53 -13.41
N SER A 192 12.34 -9.36 -14.45
CA SER A 192 11.42 -10.51 -14.56
C SER A 192 11.57 -11.58 -13.46
N LYS A 193 12.66 -11.56 -12.69
CA LYS A 193 12.95 -12.54 -11.62
C LYS A 193 12.91 -11.95 -10.22
N GLN A 194 12.59 -10.65 -10.10
CA GLN A 194 12.57 -9.94 -8.83
C GLN A 194 11.15 -9.59 -8.44
N TYR A 195 10.87 -9.58 -7.13
CA TYR A 195 9.68 -8.96 -6.60
C TYR A 195 9.60 -7.51 -7.09
N GLN A 196 8.50 -7.17 -7.75
CA GLN A 196 8.25 -5.82 -8.23
C GLN A 196 7.25 -5.16 -7.30
N SER A 197 7.54 -3.91 -6.95
CA SER A 197 6.66 -3.12 -6.14
C SER A 197 6.73 -1.65 -6.51
N TRP A 198 5.64 -0.98 -6.22
CA TRP A 198 5.51 0.45 -6.44
C TRP A 198 4.97 1.10 -5.19
N LYS A 199 5.55 2.26 -4.88
CA LYS A 199 5.03 3.17 -3.88
C LYS A 199 4.09 4.14 -4.57
N VAL A 200 2.83 4.17 -4.14
CA VAL A 200 1.83 5.14 -4.58
C VAL A 200 1.80 6.24 -3.54
N GLU A 201 2.12 7.47 -3.92
CA GLU A 201 2.20 8.62 -3.04
C GLU A 201 1.34 9.77 -3.57
N GLN A 202 0.95 10.69 -2.68
CA GLN A 202 0.17 11.87 -3.05
C GLN A 202 -1.12 11.52 -3.80
N TRP A 203 -1.74 10.39 -3.46
CA TRP A 203 -3.01 9.99 -4.05
C TRP A 203 -4.08 11.04 -3.77
N GLN A 204 -4.71 11.53 -4.84
CA GLN A 204 -5.78 12.50 -4.77
C GLN A 204 -6.86 12.20 -5.82
N ARG A 205 -8.12 12.29 -5.42
CA ARG A 205 -9.28 12.29 -6.33
C ARG A 205 -10.24 13.40 -5.91
N ARG A 206 -10.81 14.14 -6.86
CA ARG A 206 -11.82 15.16 -6.58
C ARG A 206 -13.10 14.83 -7.34
N PHE A 207 -14.24 14.93 -6.66
CA PHE A 207 -15.53 14.72 -7.30
C PHE A 207 -16.59 15.66 -6.73
N LYS A 208 -17.68 15.83 -7.47
CA LYS A 208 -18.84 16.63 -7.06
C LYS A 208 -20.06 15.73 -6.97
N MET A 209 -20.83 15.90 -5.90
CA MET A 209 -22.08 15.17 -5.71
C MET A 209 -23.27 16.05 -6.08
N GLU A 210 -24.27 15.47 -6.75
CA GLU A 210 -25.54 16.16 -6.98
C GLU A 210 -26.24 16.52 -5.66
N PRO A 211 -27.01 17.63 -5.61
CA PRO A 211 -27.81 17.97 -4.43
C PRO A 211 -28.75 16.83 -4.02
N GLY A 212 -28.68 16.41 -2.76
CA GLY A 212 -29.50 15.32 -2.20
C GLY A 212 -28.95 13.91 -2.41
N ALA A 213 -27.79 13.76 -3.05
CA ALA A 213 -27.08 12.48 -3.11
C ALA A 213 -26.53 12.08 -1.72
N SER A 214 -26.46 10.77 -1.46
CA SER A 214 -25.91 10.21 -0.22
C SER A 214 -24.53 9.60 -0.48
N PRO A 215 -23.58 9.62 0.48
CA PRO A 215 -22.32 8.89 0.35
C PRO A 215 -22.50 7.38 0.07
N THR A 216 -23.61 6.80 0.51
CA THR A 216 -23.96 5.38 0.30
C THR A 216 -24.69 5.11 -1.02
N ASN A 217 -25.10 6.16 -1.73
CA ASN A 217 -25.66 6.08 -3.09
C ASN A 217 -25.25 7.37 -3.83
N PRO A 218 -23.96 7.49 -4.16
CA PRO A 218 -23.41 8.73 -4.69
C PRO A 218 -23.93 8.93 -6.11
N LYS A 219 -24.43 10.15 -6.38
CA LYS A 219 -24.67 10.63 -7.74
C LYS A 219 -23.66 11.71 -8.03
N LEU A 220 -22.73 11.41 -8.92
CA LEU A 220 -21.61 12.30 -9.24
C LEU A 220 -21.97 13.17 -10.44
N SER A 221 -21.83 14.49 -10.28
CA SER A 221 -21.97 15.45 -11.39
C SER A 221 -20.64 15.72 -12.10
N ALA A 222 -19.52 15.46 -11.42
CA ALA A 222 -18.16 15.52 -11.97
C ALA A 222 -17.23 14.64 -11.15
N ASP A 223 -16.23 14.05 -11.78
CA ASP A 223 -15.17 13.29 -11.12
C ASP A 223 -13.88 13.44 -11.92
N THR A 224 -12.81 13.88 -11.26
CA THR A 224 -11.50 14.06 -11.90
C THR A 224 -10.82 12.74 -12.17
N GLY A 225 -11.24 11.65 -11.52
CA GLY A 225 -10.42 10.45 -11.39
C GLY A 225 -9.22 10.68 -10.45
N PRO A 226 -8.37 9.66 -10.27
CA PRO A 226 -7.23 9.76 -9.38
C PRO A 226 -6.00 10.35 -10.05
N SER A 227 -5.22 11.11 -9.28
CA SER A 227 -3.87 11.55 -9.59
C SER A 227 -2.93 11.13 -8.47
N PHE A 228 -1.71 10.71 -8.81
CA PHE A 228 -0.73 10.25 -7.82
C PHE A 228 0.69 10.26 -8.38
N THR A 229 1.67 10.13 -7.49
CA THR A 229 3.06 9.84 -7.82
C THR A 229 3.31 8.35 -7.62
N LEU A 230 3.93 7.70 -8.61
CA LEU A 230 4.28 6.29 -8.58
C LEU A 230 5.80 6.17 -8.56
N THR A 231 6.36 5.45 -7.59
CA THR A 231 7.81 5.18 -7.52
C THR A 231 8.06 3.68 -7.62
N SER A 232 8.73 3.24 -8.70
CA SER A 232 9.09 1.83 -8.88
C SER A 232 10.33 1.49 -8.07
N THR A 233 10.26 0.43 -7.25
CA THR A 233 11.43 0.01 -6.46
C THR A 233 12.47 -0.69 -7.30
N ALA A 234 12.13 -1.20 -8.48
CA ALA A 234 13.05 -2.01 -9.27
C ALA A 234 14.06 -1.16 -10.05
N ASN A 235 13.67 0.04 -10.49
CA ASN A 235 14.53 0.99 -11.21
C ASN A 235 14.67 2.35 -10.50
N GLY A 236 13.87 2.64 -9.48
CA GLY A 236 13.85 3.94 -8.81
C GLY A 236 13.13 5.04 -9.59
N ASN A 237 12.53 4.73 -10.75
CA ASN A 237 11.85 5.71 -11.57
C ASN A 237 10.63 6.25 -10.83
N THR A 238 10.46 7.57 -10.90
CA THR A 238 9.29 8.27 -10.39
C THR A 238 8.42 8.71 -11.57
N PHE A 239 7.13 8.44 -11.49
CA PHE A 239 6.15 8.78 -12.51
C PHE A 239 5.03 9.64 -11.92
N SER A 240 4.61 10.67 -12.66
CA SER A 240 3.40 11.44 -12.38
C SER A 240 2.25 10.85 -13.16
N CYS A 241 1.27 10.30 -12.45
CA CYS A 241 0.12 9.60 -13.00
C CYS A 241 -1.11 10.51 -13.00
N LEU A 242 -1.68 10.70 -14.18
CA LEU A 242 -2.89 11.50 -14.39
C LEU A 242 -3.90 10.69 -15.22
N PRO A 243 -5.21 10.86 -14.96
CA PRO A 243 -6.24 10.22 -15.74
C PRO A 243 -6.26 10.85 -17.13
N SER A 244 -6.32 10.01 -18.16
CA SER A 244 -6.37 10.43 -19.56
C SER A 244 -7.82 10.53 -20.03
N GLU A 245 -8.62 9.51 -19.68
CA GLU A 245 -10.05 9.42 -19.99
C GLU A 245 -10.77 8.66 -18.86
N GLY A 246 -11.99 9.05 -18.55
CA GLY A 246 -12.85 8.37 -17.57
C GLY A 246 -14.20 8.05 -18.18
N HIS A 247 -14.68 6.81 -18.02
CA HIS A 247 -16.01 6.40 -18.42
C HIS A 247 -16.67 5.64 -17.27
N GLU A 248 -17.85 6.10 -16.84
CA GLU A 248 -18.72 5.38 -15.91
C GLU A 248 -18.02 4.83 -14.64
N GLY A 249 -17.18 5.66 -14.01
CA GLY A 249 -16.50 5.29 -12.77
C GLY A 249 -15.22 4.45 -12.94
N ILE A 250 -14.84 4.12 -14.19
CA ILE A 250 -13.54 3.53 -14.52
C ILE A 250 -12.66 4.60 -15.17
N PHE A 251 -11.48 4.81 -14.61
CA PHE A 251 -10.52 5.80 -15.05
C PHE A 251 -9.27 5.11 -15.60
N VAL A 252 -8.90 5.44 -16.83
CA VAL A 252 -7.65 4.98 -17.44
C VAL A 252 -6.71 6.17 -17.54
N GLY A 253 -5.47 5.96 -17.13
CA GLY A 253 -4.47 7.03 -17.12
C GLY A 253 -3.08 6.57 -17.49
N SER A 254 -2.23 7.56 -17.73
CA SER A 254 -0.83 7.34 -18.09
C SER A 254 0.07 7.99 -17.05
N CYS A 255 1.20 7.34 -16.78
CA CYS A 255 2.20 7.77 -15.83
C CYS A 255 3.44 8.27 -16.59
N LYS A 256 3.69 9.58 -16.51
CA LYS A 256 4.82 10.23 -17.17
C LYS A 256 6.03 10.21 -16.24
N ALA A 257 7.12 9.61 -16.68
CA ALA A 257 8.38 9.62 -15.94
C ALA A 257 8.92 11.06 -15.79
N SER A 258 9.53 11.36 -14.64
CA SER A 258 10.21 12.64 -14.39
C SER A 258 11.42 12.86 -15.30
N ASP A 259 12.06 11.78 -15.72
CA ASP A 259 13.28 11.75 -16.53
C ASP A 259 13.06 11.00 -17.85
N ALA A 260 14.02 11.09 -18.77
CA ALA A 260 14.04 10.34 -20.03
C ALA A 260 14.26 8.84 -19.76
N SER A 261 13.27 8.17 -19.18
CA SER A 261 13.25 6.73 -18.95
C SER A 261 12.71 6.00 -20.18
N THR A 262 13.29 4.84 -20.47
CA THR A 262 12.75 3.89 -21.46
C THR A 262 11.58 3.08 -20.91
N THR A 263 11.30 3.21 -19.62
CA THR A 263 10.19 2.54 -18.93
C THR A 263 9.00 3.48 -18.86
N THR A 264 7.82 2.96 -19.13
CA THR A 264 6.55 3.71 -19.05
C THR A 264 5.61 2.99 -18.10
N ALA A 265 4.63 3.69 -17.55
CA ALA A 265 3.59 3.06 -16.75
C ALA A 265 2.21 3.59 -17.11
N ASP A 266 1.20 2.75 -16.93
CA ASP A 266 -0.21 3.09 -17.02
C ASP A 266 -0.95 2.64 -15.77
N PHE A 267 -2.18 3.15 -15.63
CA PHE A 267 -3.07 2.69 -14.58
C PHE A 267 -4.51 2.59 -15.04
N VAL A 268 -5.24 1.71 -14.36
CA VAL A 268 -6.70 1.64 -14.39
C VAL A 268 -7.20 1.74 -12.96
N PHE A 269 -8.12 2.67 -12.71
CA PHE A 269 -8.78 2.82 -11.43
C PHE A 269 -10.29 2.62 -11.56
N ASP A 270 -10.82 1.62 -10.86
CA ASP A 270 -12.25 1.43 -10.68
C ASP A 270 -12.69 2.14 -9.39
N SER A 271 -13.49 3.18 -9.53
CA SER A 271 -13.92 4.02 -8.42
C SER A 271 -15.13 3.50 -7.66
N HIS A 272 -15.87 2.54 -8.20
CA HIS A 272 -16.91 1.83 -7.46
C HIS A 272 -16.28 0.82 -6.50
N LEU A 273 -15.15 0.25 -6.93
CA LEU A 273 -14.46 -0.82 -6.21
C LEU A 273 -13.23 -0.32 -5.44
N ASN A 274 -12.85 0.94 -5.64
CA ASN A 274 -11.63 1.58 -5.13
C ASN A 274 -10.36 0.77 -5.47
N MET A 275 -10.28 0.24 -6.68
CA MET A 275 -9.16 -0.59 -7.11
C MET A 275 -8.27 0.12 -8.09
N LEU A 276 -6.98 0.14 -7.80
CA LEU A 276 -5.93 0.63 -8.67
C LEU A 276 -5.14 -0.55 -9.22
N LYS A 277 -5.17 -0.74 -10.53
CA LYS A 277 -4.19 -1.56 -11.25
C LYS A 277 -3.12 -0.64 -11.83
N ILE A 278 -1.86 -0.96 -11.54
CA ILE A 278 -0.69 -0.32 -12.15
C ILE A 278 -0.08 -1.32 -13.11
N SER A 279 0.30 -0.87 -14.31
CA SER A 279 1.13 -1.65 -15.23
C SER A 279 2.39 -0.86 -15.55
N GLU A 280 3.56 -1.46 -15.27
CA GLU A 280 4.85 -0.92 -15.70
C GLU A 280 5.36 -1.70 -16.92
N HIS A 281 5.74 -0.97 -17.96
CA HIS A 281 6.17 -1.49 -19.25
C HIS A 281 7.65 -1.20 -19.44
N TRP A 282 8.44 -2.27 -19.47
CA TRP A 282 9.87 -2.22 -19.67
C TRP A 282 10.20 -2.44 -21.13
N LYS A 283 10.80 -1.44 -21.76
CA LYS A 283 11.38 -1.60 -23.09
C LYS A 283 12.72 -2.33 -22.97
N CYS A 284 12.78 -3.52 -23.54
CA CYS A 284 13.98 -4.34 -23.54
C CYS A 284 14.67 -4.22 -24.90
N ASP A 285 15.97 -3.95 -24.90
CA ASP A 285 16.70 -3.67 -26.14
C ASP A 285 16.72 -4.90 -27.10
N ASP A 286 16.94 -6.09 -26.55
CA ASP A 286 17.10 -7.34 -27.33
C ASP A 286 16.01 -8.40 -27.04
N SER A 287 14.92 -8.03 -26.36
CA SER A 287 13.83 -8.96 -26.03
C SER A 287 12.45 -8.30 -26.14
N PRO A 288 11.36 -9.07 -26.11
CA PRO A 288 10.01 -8.49 -26.00
C PRO A 288 9.92 -7.58 -24.79
N THR A 289 9.00 -6.61 -24.85
CA THR A 289 8.65 -5.76 -23.71
C THR A 289 8.25 -6.64 -22.53
N LEU A 290 8.71 -6.26 -21.35
CA LEU A 290 8.31 -6.92 -20.11
C LEU A 290 7.25 -6.05 -19.44
N ASP A 291 6.03 -6.56 -19.40
CA ASP A 291 4.89 -5.90 -18.76
C ASP A 291 4.64 -6.55 -17.40
N ILE A 292 4.58 -5.70 -16.38
CA ILE A 292 4.43 -6.14 -15.00
C ILE A 292 3.30 -5.34 -14.38
N ALA A 293 2.34 -6.03 -13.77
CA ALA A 293 1.19 -5.37 -13.16
C ALA A 293 1.04 -5.69 -11.67
N GLY A 294 0.67 -4.68 -10.90
CA GLY A 294 0.28 -4.79 -9.50
C GLY A 294 -1.13 -4.25 -9.30
N VAL A 295 -1.85 -4.79 -8.31
CA VAL A 295 -3.22 -4.37 -7.99
C VAL A 295 -3.30 -3.99 -6.51
N GLY A 296 -3.85 -2.81 -6.22
CA GLY A 296 -4.01 -2.29 -4.87
C GLY A 296 -5.44 -1.77 -4.62
N TYR A 297 -5.95 -2.00 -3.43
CA TYR A 297 -7.16 -1.38 -2.90
C TYR A 297 -6.80 -0.02 -2.28
N MET A 298 -7.41 1.05 -2.77
CA MET A 298 -7.11 2.42 -2.39
C MET A 298 -8.11 2.93 -1.36
N GLN A 299 -7.74 2.83 -0.09
CA GLN A 299 -8.50 3.47 0.98
C GLN A 299 -8.15 4.95 1.07
N ALA A 300 -9.10 5.85 0.83
CA ALA A 300 -8.90 7.29 0.89
C ALA A 300 -9.88 7.96 1.85
N ALA A 301 -9.41 8.99 2.57
CA ALA A 301 -10.25 9.86 3.39
C ALA A 301 -10.75 11.03 2.53
N CYS A 302 -12.05 11.30 2.55
CA CYS A 302 -12.67 12.34 1.74
C CYS A 302 -13.17 13.51 2.60
N GLU A 303 -12.73 14.71 2.26
CA GLU A 303 -13.18 15.94 2.89
C GLU A 303 -14.02 16.77 1.92
N ARG A 304 -15.12 17.33 2.43
CA ARG A 304 -15.97 18.24 1.67
C ARG A 304 -15.41 19.65 1.74
N VAL A 305 -15.23 20.30 0.59
CA VAL A 305 -14.86 21.71 0.53
C VAL A 305 -15.98 22.54 1.18
N PHE A 306 -15.63 23.44 2.09
CA PHE A 306 -16.59 24.22 2.87
C PHE A 306 -17.59 24.94 1.97
N ASN A 307 -18.89 24.75 2.24
CA ASN A 307 -20.01 25.29 1.45
C ASN A 307 -19.97 24.94 -0.05
N SER A 308 -19.36 23.82 -0.44
CA SER A 308 -19.30 23.34 -1.82
C SER A 308 -19.98 21.97 -1.97
N ASP A 309 -20.29 21.55 -3.18
CA ASP A 309 -20.66 20.17 -3.53
C ASP A 309 -19.44 19.30 -3.88
N GLU A 310 -18.24 19.87 -3.79
CA GLU A 310 -16.96 19.24 -4.09
C GLU A 310 -16.35 18.52 -2.88
N PHE A 311 -15.86 17.32 -3.14
CA PHE A 311 -15.13 16.46 -2.21
C PHE A 311 -13.72 16.22 -2.74
N THR A 312 -12.74 16.25 -1.85
CA THR A 312 -11.35 15.88 -2.12
C THR A 312 -11.00 14.68 -1.27
N CYS A 313 -10.61 13.59 -1.91
CA CYS A 313 -10.15 12.38 -1.26
C CYS A 313 -8.64 12.26 -1.37
N THR A 314 -7.98 11.91 -0.27
CA THR A 314 -6.54 11.67 -0.21
C THR A 314 -6.22 10.38 0.54
N SER A 315 -5.09 9.77 0.21
CA SER A 315 -4.54 8.63 0.97
C SER A 315 -3.09 8.90 1.37
N GLY A 316 -2.63 8.17 2.39
CA GLY A 316 -1.20 8.03 2.69
C GLY A 316 -0.46 7.29 1.57
N ALA A 317 0.82 6.99 1.80
CA ALA A 317 1.58 6.18 0.86
C ALA A 317 1.13 4.71 0.93
N VAL A 318 0.84 4.12 -0.23
CA VAL A 318 0.34 2.75 -0.39
C VAL A 318 1.39 1.93 -1.14
N TRP A 319 1.65 0.69 -0.71
CA TRP A 319 2.48 -0.23 -1.48
C TRP A 319 1.66 -1.23 -2.28
N VAL A 320 2.02 -1.35 -3.55
CA VAL A 320 1.43 -2.31 -4.48
C VAL A 320 2.53 -3.23 -4.99
N GLY A 321 2.30 -4.55 -5.02
CA GLY A 321 3.29 -5.53 -5.46
C GLY A 321 2.75 -6.60 -6.41
N THR A 322 3.64 -7.46 -6.91
CA THR A 322 3.31 -8.45 -7.95
C THR A 322 3.18 -9.90 -7.46
N GLY A 323 3.31 -10.13 -6.16
CA GLY A 323 3.12 -11.45 -5.54
C GLY A 323 4.25 -12.48 -5.75
N VAL A 324 5.27 -12.18 -6.55
CA VAL A 324 6.47 -13.03 -6.66
C VAL A 324 7.47 -12.66 -5.55
N VAL A 325 7.36 -13.29 -4.38
CA VAL A 325 8.40 -13.25 -3.33
C VAL A 325 9.30 -14.47 -3.44
#